data_AF-A0A1H3FAJ1-F1
#
_entry.id   AF-A0A1H3FAJ1-F1
#
_cell.length_a   1.000
_cell.length_b   1.000
_cell.length_c   1.000
_cell.angle_alpha   90.00
_cell.angle_beta   90.00
_cell.angle_gamma   90.00
#
_symmetry.space_group_name_H-M   'P 1'
#
loop_
_entity.id
_entity.type
_entity.pdbx_description
1 polymer ?
#
loop_
_entity_poly.entity_id
_entity_poly.type
_entity_poly.pdbx_seq_one_letter_code
_entity_poly.pdbx_strand_id
1 'polypeptide(L)' 'MLPGQIGKEILTVSDGVVRLCYDTVTNSCSIGLRTTKDVEWKYISKELYYLLVQELVNQKGNK' A
#
# COMPACT_ATOMS: atom_id res chain seq x y z
N MET A 1 7.25 5.04 -9.34
CA MET A 1 5.78 5.17 -9.42
C MET A 1 5.48 6.13 -10.54
N LEU A 2 4.37 5.93 -11.24
CA LEU A 2 3.95 6.89 -12.24
C LEU A 2 3.55 8.21 -11.54
N PRO A 3 3.65 9.36 -12.22
CA PRO A 3 3.07 10.60 -11.73
C PRO A 3 1.60 10.38 -11.35
N GLY A 4 1.22 10.77 -10.12
CA GLY A 4 -0.14 10.58 -9.61
C GLY A 4 -0.36 9.32 -8.75
N GLN A 5 0.67 8.50 -8.50
CA GLN A 5 0.56 7.36 -7.58
C GLN A 5 1.27 7.65 -6.25
N ILE A 6 0.50 7.67 -5.17
CA ILE A 6 0.98 7.81 -3.80
C ILE A 6 1.03 6.42 -3.18
N GLY A 7 2.24 5.92 -2.93
CA GLY A 7 2.47 4.60 -2.34
C GLY A 7 2.95 4.71 -0.89
N LYS A 8 2.39 3.88 0.00
CA LYS A 8 2.83 3.72 1.40
C LYS A 8 3.15 2.27 1.68
N GLU A 9 4.38 1.98 2.09
CA GLU A 9 4.79 0.64 2.51
C GLU A 9 4.21 0.35 3.89
N ILE A 10 3.65 -0.85 4.05
CA ILE A 10 2.88 -1.23 5.24
C ILE A 10 3.47 -2.42 5.97
N LEU A 11 4.24 -3.24 5.27
CA LEU A 11 5.03 -4.33 5.84
C LEU A 11 6.23 -4.55 4.94
N THR A 12 7.44 -4.49 5.51
CA THR A 12 8.68 -4.79 4.80
C THR A 12 9.33 -5.98 5.47
N VAL A 13 9.58 -7.01 4.67
CA VAL A 13 10.27 -8.24 5.07
C VAL A 13 11.51 -8.41 4.20
N SER A 14 12.37 -9.37 4.54
CA SER A 14 13.64 -9.58 3.84
C SER A 14 13.48 -9.92 2.36
N ASP A 15 12.34 -10.51 1.97
CA ASP A 15 12.07 -11.00 0.62
C ASP A 15 11.01 -10.18 -0.14
N GLY A 16 10.49 -9.10 0.46
CA GLY A 16 9.45 -8.30 -0.17
C GLY A 16 8.84 -7.19 0.69
N VAL A 17 7.86 -6.53 0.09
CA VAL A 17 7.13 -5.42 0.69
C VAL A 17 5.65 -5.50 0.32
N VAL A 18 4.79 -5.28 1.31
CA VAL A 18 3.38 -4.99 1.10
C VAL A 18 3.21 -3.48 1.07
N ARG A 19 2.52 -2.97 0.05
CA ARG A 19 2.34 -1.54 -0.19
C ARG A 19 0.88 -1.22 -0.49
N LEU A 20 0.38 -0.15 0.10
CA LEU A 20 -0.87 0.50 -0.31
C LEU A 20 -0.56 1.56 -1.36
N CYS A 21 -1.39 1.66 -2.38
CA CYS A 21 -1.28 2.70 -3.41
C CYS A 21 -2.62 3.41 -3.57
N TYR A 22 -2.56 4.73 -3.63
CA TYR A 22 -3.64 5.60 -4.05
C TYR A 22 -3.26 6.28 -5.36
N ASP A 23 -4.05 6.02 -6.39
CA ASP A 23 -3.88 6.62 -7.71
C ASP A 23 -4.79 7.85 -7.83
N THR A 24 -4.21 9.04 -7.88
CA THR A 24 -4.92 10.32 -7.91
C THR A 24 -5.54 10.62 -9.28
N VAL A 25 -5.11 9.92 -10.34
CA VAL A 25 -5.63 10.10 -11.70
C VAL A 25 -6.96 9.35 -11.85
N THR A 26 -6.98 8.09 -11.41
CA THR A 26 -8.16 7.22 -11.49
C THR A 26 -9.00 7.22 -10.22
N ASN A 27 -8.51 7.88 -9.17
CA ASN A 27 -9.13 7.92 -7.85
C ASN A 27 -9.39 6.51 -7.29
N SER A 28 -8.44 5.59 -7.53
CA SER A 28 -8.52 4.19 -7.16
C SER A 28 -7.49 3.81 -6.10
N CYS A 29 -7.80 2.76 -5.34
CA CYS A 29 -6.93 2.23 -4.30
C CYS A 29 -6.52 0.80 -4.64
N SER A 30 -5.29 0.45 -4.36
CA SER A 30 -4.79 -0.92 -4.51
C SER A 30 -3.86 -1.31 -3.38
N ILE A 31 -3.78 -2.61 -3.12
CA ILE A 31 -2.74 -3.22 -2.31
C ILE A 31 -1.85 -4.05 -3.22
N GLY A 32 -0.54 -3.95 -3.01
CA GLY A 32 0.46 -4.67 -3.78
C GLY A 32 1.37 -5.48 -2.88
N LEU A 33 1.66 -6.70 -3.29
CA LEU A 33 2.76 -7.51 -2.77
C LEU A 33 3.87 -7.50 -3.81
N ARG A 34 5.03 -6.95 -3.44
CA ARG A 34 6.23 -6.98 -4.27
C ARG A 34 7.28 -7.82 -3.59
N THR A 35 7.65 -8.92 -4.20
CA THR A 35 8.78 -9.76 -3.77
C THR A 35 9.94 -9.62 -4.74
N THR A 36 11.05 -10.33 -4.47
CA THR A 36 12.17 -10.45 -5.42
C THR A 36 11.81 -11.23 -6.69
N LYS A 37 10.77 -12.06 -6.64
CA LYS A 37 10.38 -12.96 -7.73
C LYS A 37 9.15 -12.48 -8.49
N ASP A 38 8.22 -11.83 -7.80
CA ASP A 38 6.89 -11.56 -8.32
C ASP A 38 6.31 -10.24 -7.80
N VAL A 39 5.36 -9.69 -8.56
CA VAL A 39 4.65 -8.46 -8.23
C VAL A 39 3.17 -8.66 -8.54
N GLU A 40 2.34 -8.63 -7.49
CA GLU A 40 0.90 -8.73 -7.62
C GLU A 40 0.21 -7.50 -7.05
N TRP A 41 -0.83 -7.03 -7.74
CA TRP A 41 -1.68 -5.92 -7.32
C TRP A 41 -3.14 -6.33 -7.32
N LYS A 42 -3.88 -5.91 -6.29
CA LYS A 42 -5.33 -6.03 -6.22
C LYS A 42 -5.94 -4.67 -5.92
N TYR A 43 -7.00 -4.34 -6.65
CA TYR A 43 -7.84 -3.21 -6.29
C TYR A 43 -8.54 -3.48 -4.97
N ILE A 44 -8.63 -2.44 -4.14
CA ILE A 44 -9.34 -2.46 -2.86
C ILE A 44 -10.29 -1.27 -2.79
N SER A 45 -11.30 -1.38 -1.94
CA SER A 45 -12.17 -0.23 -1.66
C SER A 45 -11.39 0.89 -0.97
N LYS A 46 -11.84 2.13 -1.15
CA LYS A 46 -11.28 3.29 -0.45
C LYS A 46 -11.42 3.16 1.07
N GLU A 47 -12.54 2.60 1.52
CA GLU A 47 -12.79 2.34 2.93
C GLU A 47 -11.72 1.43 3.53
N LEU A 48 -11.42 0.29 2.88
CA LEU A 48 -10.37 -0.61 3.32
C LEU A 48 -8.99 0.07 3.29
N TYR A 49 -8.71 0.87 2.25
CA TYR A 49 -7.47 1.64 2.18
C TYR A 49 -7.30 2.56 3.40
N TYR A 50 -8.32 3.35 3.75
CA TYR A 50 -8.25 4.28 4.88
C TYR A 50 -8.13 3.56 6.22
N LEU A 51 -8.86 2.45 6.41
CA LEU A 51 -8.74 1.62 7.62
C LEU A 51 -7.30 1.10 7.80
N LEU A 52 -6.69 0.59 6.74
CA LEU A 52 -5.30 0.10 6.79
C LEU A 52 -4.30 1.24 7.03
N VAL A 53 -4.48 2.39 6.38
CA VAL A 53 -3.63 3.57 6.62
C VAL A 53 -3.73 4.02 8.08
N GLN A 54 -4.94 4.04 8.65
CA GLN A 54 -5.17 4.45 10.03
C GLN A 54 -4.59 3.45 11.04
N GLU A 55 -4.75 2.16 10.79
CA GLU A 55 -4.13 1.12 11.61
C GLU A 55 -2.62 1.31 11.68
N LEU A 56 -1.95 1.58 10.55
CA LEU A 56 -0.51 1.80 10.51
C LEU A 56 -0.05 3.05 11.28
N VAL A 57 -0.87 4.10 11.29
CA VAL A 57 -0.61 5.31 12.09
C VAL A 57 -0.75 5.00 13.60
N ASN A 58 -1.64 4.07 13.95
CA ASN A 58 -1.93 3.71 15.34
C ASN A 58 -0.98 2.65 15.91
N GLN A 59 -0.18 1.97 15.09
CA GLN A 59 0.78 0.97 15.55
C GLN A 59 1.83 1.61 16.49
N LYS A 60 1.90 1.13 17.73
CA LYS A 60 2.90 1.54 18.72
C LYS A 60 4.29 1.10 18.23
N GLY A 61 5.18 2.06 17.98
CA GLY A 61 6.55 1.81 17.50
C GLY A 61 6.87 2.46 16.16
N ASN A 62 5.88 3.01 15.45
CA ASN A 62 6.12 3.91 14.31
C ASN A 62 6.44 5.33 14.81
N LYS A 63 7.68 5.53 15.29
CA LYS A 63 8.35 6.84 15.41
C LYS A 63 9.80 6.71 14.98
#